data_AF-A0A1V5KUN2-F1
#
_entry.id   AF-A0A1V5KUN2-F1
#
_cell.length_a   1.000
_cell.length_b   1.000
_cell.length_c   1.000
_cell.angle_alpha   90.00
_cell.angle_beta   90.00
_cell.angle_gamma   90.00
#
_symmetry.space_group_name_H-M   'P 1'
#
loop_
_entity.id
_entity.type
_entity.pdbx_description
1 polymer ?
#
loop_
_entity_poly.entity_id
_entity_poly.type
_entity_poly.pdbx_seq_one_letter_code
_entity_poly.pdbx_strand_id
1 'polypeptide(L)'
;MDHGHTITLQTRSFIQQWIDHTRKSPSDLLSNAEALILIKKREMKLKGTRSRFRNQRALEQWGGYSGVGRLVYRWPNVKVLLNDLHQGMNREKKC
;
A
#
# COMPACT_ATOMS: atom_id res chain seq x y z
N MET A 1 -13.11 -21.64 -9.37
CA MET A 1 -11.69 -22.05 -9.27
C MET A 1 -10.89 -20.82 -8.88
N ASP A 2 -10.34 -20.83 -7.68
CA ASP A 2 -9.70 -19.69 -7.03
C ASP A 2 -8.31 -19.48 -7.65
N HIS A 3 -8.14 -18.44 -8.47
CA HIS A 3 -6.84 -18.11 -9.05
C HIS A 3 -6.03 -17.36 -7.99
N GLY A 4 -5.49 -18.10 -7.03
CA GLY A 4 -4.64 -17.54 -5.99
C GLY A 4 -3.56 -16.67 -6.63
N HIS A 5 -3.45 -15.42 -6.17
CA HIS A 5 -2.46 -14.48 -6.69
C HIS A 5 -1.06 -15.10 -6.68
N THR A 6 -0.43 -15.20 -7.85
CA THR A 6 0.91 -15.76 -7.96
C THR A 6 1.93 -14.82 -7.29
N ILE A 7 2.46 -15.24 -6.15
CA ILE A 7 3.53 -14.52 -5.48
C ILE A 7 4.84 -14.81 -6.21
N THR A 8 5.33 -13.82 -6.94
CA THR A 8 6.62 -13.95 -7.64
C THR A 8 7.77 -14.17 -6.65
N LEU A 9 8.79 -14.92 -7.06
CA LEU A 9 10.03 -15.12 -6.28
C LEU A 9 10.69 -13.80 -5.89
N GLN A 10 10.56 -12.78 -6.74
CA GLN A 10 11.11 -11.45 -6.52
C GLN A 10 10.39 -10.73 -5.37
N THR A 11 9.06 -10.90 -5.27
CA THR A 11 8.29 -10.41 -4.13
C THR A 11 8.69 -11.12 -2.84
N ARG A 12 8.85 -12.45 -2.87
CA ARG A 12 9.29 -13.24 -1.71
C ARG A 12 10.67 -12.82 -1.22
N SER A 13 11.63 -12.68 -2.13
CA SER A 13 13.02 -12.27 -1.79
C SER A 13 13.06 -10.86 -1.19
N PHE A 14 12.29 -9.91 -1.75
CA PHE A 14 12.17 -8.57 -1.19
C PHE A 14 11.61 -8.60 0.24
N ILE A 15 10.53 -9.36 0.47
CA ILE A 15 9.91 -9.46 1.80
C ILE A 15 10.90 -10.06 2.81
N GLN A 16 11.64 -11.10 2.43
CA GLN A 16 12.64 -11.72 3.30
C GLN A 16 13.72 -10.72 3.71
N GLN A 17 14.34 -10.04 2.75
CA GLN A 17 15.37 -9.04 3.01
C GLN A 17 14.83 -7.88 3.86
N TRP A 18 13.61 -7.43 3.57
CA TRP A 18 12.97 -6.38 4.34
C TRP A 18 12.75 -6.78 5.81
N ILE A 19 12.28 -8.00 6.06
CA ILE A 19 12.14 -8.54 7.41
C ILE A 19 13.50 -8.57 8.11
N ASP A 20 14.56 -9.02 7.44
CA ASP A 20 15.90 -9.08 8.03
C ASP A 20 16.42 -7.69 8.41
N HIS A 21 16.21 -6.67 7.56
CA HIS A 21 16.58 -5.28 7.87
C HIS A 21 15.78 -4.72 9.05
N THR A 22 14.46 -4.92 9.06
CA THR A 22 13.59 -4.42 10.14
C THR A 22 13.88 -5.08 11.48
N ARG A 23 14.30 -6.36 11.50
CA ARG A 23 14.64 -7.09 12.73
C ARG A 23 16.02 -6.74 13.28
N LYS A 24 17.01 -6.50 12.41
CA LYS A 24 18.39 -6.21 12.85
C LYS A 24 18.51 -4.85 13.54
N SER A 25 17.88 -3.82 12.99
CA SER A 25 18.03 -2.45 13.51
C SER A 25 16.75 -1.63 13.28
N PRO A 26 15.72 -1.82 14.13
CA PRO A 26 14.44 -1.11 13.98
C PRO A 26 14.59 0.41 14.11
N SER A 27 15.46 0.87 15.03
CA SER A 27 15.73 2.29 15.29
C SER A 27 16.50 2.98 14.16
N ASP A 28 17.43 2.26 13.54
CA ASP A 28 18.33 2.80 12.51
C ASP A 28 17.85 2.47 11.09
N LEU A 29 16.62 1.98 10.94
CA LEU A 29 16.10 1.55 9.63
C LEU A 29 16.08 2.71 8.61
N LEU A 30 15.84 3.94 9.09
CA LEU A 30 15.81 5.14 8.25
C LEU A 30 17.21 5.64 7.86
N SER A 31 18.24 5.34 8.66
CA SER A 31 19.65 5.68 8.37
C SER A 31 20.40 4.54 7.66
N ASN A 32 19.82 3.34 7.61
CA ASN A 32 20.41 2.18 6.95
C ASN A 32 20.38 2.31 5.41
N ALA A 33 21.54 2.58 4.83
CA ALA A 33 21.71 2.73 3.38
C ALA A 33 21.23 1.51 2.58
N GLU A 34 21.45 0.29 3.06
CA GLU A 34 21.02 -0.94 2.38
C GLU A 34 19.50 -1.06 2.34
N ALA A 35 18.82 -0.71 3.44
CA ALA A 35 17.36 -0.71 3.51
C ALA A 35 16.76 0.33 2.52
N LEU A 36 17.37 1.52 2.44
CA LEU A 36 16.97 2.56 1.49
C LEU A 36 17.18 2.11 0.03
N ILE A 37 18.32 1.48 -0.27
CA ILE A 37 18.62 0.94 -1.59
C ILE A 37 17.63 -0.17 -1.97
N LEU A 38 17.29 -1.06 -1.03
CA LEU A 38 16.31 -2.13 -1.23
C LEU A 38 14.94 -1.57 -1.62
N ILE A 39 14.44 -0.57 -0.89
CA ILE A 39 13.16 0.11 -1.21
C ILE A 39 13.24 0.78 -2.59
N LYS A 40 14.32 1.52 -2.85
CA LYS A 40 14.52 2.23 -4.13
C LYS A 40 14.48 1.27 -5.31
N LYS A 41 15.23 0.16 -5.23
CA LYS A 41 15.25 -0.89 -6.27
C LYS A 41 13.85 -1.49 -6.48
N ARG A 42 13.13 -1.76 -5.39
CA ARG A 42 11.77 -2.32 -5.45
C ARG A 42 10.79 -1.36 -6.13
N GLU A 43 10.79 -0.08 -5.75
CA GLU A 43 9.90 0.91 -6.35
C GLU A 43 10.19 1.09 -7.83
N MET A 44 11.47 1.24 -8.20
CA MET A 44 11.89 1.37 -9.59
C MET A 44 11.47 0.16 -10.43
N LYS A 45 11.55 -1.05 -9.87
CA LYS A 45 11.16 -2.28 -10.58
C LYS A 45 9.65 -2.41 -10.77
N LEU A 46 8.86 -2.07 -9.76
CA LEU A 46 7.39 -2.18 -9.82
C LEU A 46 6.74 -1.06 -10.63
N LYS A 47 7.20 0.18 -10.45
CA LYS A 47 6.58 1.36 -11.08
C LYS A 47 7.29 1.79 -12.36
N GLY A 48 8.51 1.30 -12.62
CA GLY A 48 9.27 1.61 -13.84
C GLY A 48 9.48 3.12 -14.01
N THR A 49 8.98 3.65 -15.13
CA THR A 49 9.02 5.08 -15.49
C THR A 49 8.16 5.96 -14.59
N ARG A 50 7.20 5.39 -13.84
CA ARG A 50 6.36 6.10 -12.87
C ARG A 50 6.94 6.07 -11.45
N SER A 51 8.13 5.52 -11.28
CA SER A 51 8.83 5.52 -9.99
C SER A 51 9.14 6.95 -9.56
N ARG A 52 8.92 7.28 -8.28
CA ARG A 52 9.26 8.59 -7.71
C ARG A 52 10.75 8.88 -7.77
N PHE A 53 11.58 7.83 -7.79
CA PHE A 53 13.03 7.94 -7.98
C PHE A 53 13.48 8.20 -9.42
N ARG A 54 12.58 8.09 -10.41
CA ARG A 54 12.90 8.32 -11.84
C ARG A 54 12.12 9.48 -12.44
N ASN A 55 10.93 9.76 -11.93
CA ASN A 55 10.03 10.77 -12.46
C ASN A 55 9.88 11.90 -11.45
N GLN A 56 10.53 13.02 -11.75
CA GLN A 56 10.53 14.21 -10.91
C GLN A 56 9.11 14.75 -10.67
N ARG A 57 8.25 14.75 -11.68
CA ARG A 57 6.85 15.16 -11.56
C ARG A 57 6.05 14.26 -10.63
N ALA A 58 6.31 12.95 -10.65
CA ALA A 58 5.67 11.99 -9.73
C ALA A 58 6.15 12.16 -8.28
N LEU A 59 7.37 12.68 -8.08
CA LEU A 59 7.91 13.05 -6.78
C LEU A 59 7.29 14.37 -6.28
N GLU A 60 7.19 15.39 -7.13
CA GLU A 60 6.57 16.68 -6.81
C GLU A 60 5.09 16.56 -6.43
N GLN A 61 4.36 15.67 -7.11
CA GLN A 61 2.95 15.38 -6.80
C GLN A 61 2.77 14.54 -5.53
N TRP A 62 3.85 14.05 -4.92
CA TRP A 62 3.77 13.21 -3.74
C TRP A 62 3.76 14.05 -2.46
N GLY A 63 2.59 14.16 -1.82
CA GLY A 63 2.39 14.91 -0.57
C GLY A 63 3.03 14.30 0.70
N GLY A 64 4.15 13.57 0.58
CA GLY A 64 4.94 13.06 1.71
C GLY A 64 4.35 11.87 2.48
N TYR A 65 3.06 11.57 2.34
CA TYR A 65 2.39 10.47 3.03
C TYR A 65 1.56 9.64 2.05
N SER A 66 1.92 8.37 1.83
CA SER A 66 1.10 7.44 1.03
C SER A 66 1.14 6.06 1.65
N GLY A 67 0.00 5.60 2.18
CA GLY A 67 -0.13 4.24 2.72
C GLY A 67 0.57 3.99 4.06
N VAL A 68 1.02 5.05 4.74
CA VAL A 68 1.69 4.98 6.06
C VAL A 68 0.68 5.00 7.22
N GLY A 69 -0.58 5.37 6.95
CA GLY A 69 -1.69 5.26 7.89
C GLY A 69 -2.27 3.84 7.93
N ARG A 70 -3.04 3.53 8.98
CA ARG A 70 -3.77 2.26 9.08
C ARG A 70 -4.62 2.04 7.83
N LEU A 71 -4.52 0.86 7.21
CA LEU A 71 -5.38 0.46 6.11
C LEU A 71 -6.81 0.33 6.61
N VAL A 72 -7.63 1.36 6.37
CA VAL A 72 -9.05 1.38 6.75
C VAL A 72 -9.95 0.71 5.70
N TYR A 73 -9.39 0.29 4.56
CA TYR A 73 -10.08 -0.36 3.42
C TYR A 73 -11.38 0.33 2.99
N ARG A 74 -11.49 1.64 3.25
CA ARG A 74 -12.72 2.43 3.06
C ARG A 74 -13.96 1.84 3.77
N TRP A 75 -13.78 1.01 4.81
CA TRP A 75 -14.88 0.49 5.63
C TRP A 75 -15.81 1.57 6.19
N PRO A 76 -15.33 2.77 6.59
CA PRO A 76 -16.24 3.85 6.95
C PRO A 76 -17.24 4.19 5.85
N ASN A 77 -16.80 4.27 4.59
CA ASN A 77 -17.67 4.57 3.46
C ASN A 77 -18.68 3.44 3.20
N VAL A 78 -18.23 2.18 3.29
CA VAL A 78 -19.12 1.01 3.12
C VAL A 78 -20.24 1.04 4.15
N LYS A 79 -19.95 1.36 5.42
CA LYS A 79 -20.98 1.49 6.46
C LYS A 79 -22.02 2.56 6.14
N VAL A 80 -21.58 3.72 5.62
CA VAL A 80 -22.51 4.80 5.21
C VAL A 80 -23.40 4.30 4.08
N LEU A 81 -22.82 3.72 3.03
CA LEU A 81 -23.57 3.21 1.87
C LEU A 81 -24.60 2.13 2.27
N LEU A 82 -24.22 1.21 3.16
CA LEU A 82 -25.15 0.19 3.65
C LEU A 82 -26.29 0.78 4.47
N ASN A 83 -26.01 1.79 5.29
CA ASN A 83 -27.04 2.49 6.05
C ASN A 83 -28.01 3.25 5.13
N ASP A 84 -27.50 3.90 4.09
CA ASP A 84 -28.32 4.63 3.12
C ASP A 84 -29.25 3.66 2.35
N LEU A 85 -28.72 2.52 1.91
CA LEU A 85 -29.52 1.46 1.28
C LEU A 85 -30.60 0.93 2.21
N HIS A 86 -30.26 0.66 3.47
CA HIS A 86 -31.22 0.19 4.48
C HIS A 86 -32.32 1.23 4.74
N GLN A 87 -31.96 2.52 4.83
CA GLN A 87 -32.94 3.60 4.97
C GLN A 87 -33.84 3.73 3.74
N GLY A 88 -33.28 3.60 2.52
CA GLY A 88 -34.05 3.60 1.27
C GLY A 88 -35.08 2.48 1.23
N MET A 89 -34.65 1.24 1.47
CA MET A 89 -35.53 0.06 1.48
C MET A 89 -36.63 0.14 2.54
N ASN A 90 -36.33 0.69 3.72
CA ASN A 90 -37.32 0.84 4.79
C ASN A 90 -38.33 1.96 4.52
N ARG A 91 -37.98 2.96 3.69
CA ARG A 91 -38.91 4.00 3.24
C ARG A 91 -39.86 3.47 2.18
N GLU A 92 -39.38 2.65 1.25
CA GLU A 92 -40.22 2.00 0.22
C GLU A 92 -41.25 1.05 0.82
N LYS A 93 -40.91 0.29 1.87
CA LYS A 93 -41.85 -0.62 2.57
C LYS A 93 -42.95 0.08 3.38
N LYS A 94 -42.84 1.40 3.58
CA LYS A 94 -43.78 2.18 4.39
C LYS A 94 -44.82 2.93 3.56
N CYS A 95 -44.67 2.93 2.23
CA CYS A 95 -45.69 3.36 1.27
C CYS A 95 -46.46 2.14 0.75
#